data_AF-A0A1A8BQ97-F1
#
_entry.id   AF-A0A1A8BQ97-F1
#
_cell.length_a   1.000
_cell.length_b   1.000
_cell.length_c   1.000
_cell.angle_alpha   90.00
_cell.angle_beta   90.00
_cell.angle_gamma   90.00
#
_symmetry.space_group_name_H-M   'P 1'
#
loop_
_entity.id
_entity.type
_entity.pdbx_description
1 polymer ?
#
loop_
_entity_poly.entity_id
_entity_poly.type
_entity_poly.pdbx_seq_one_letter_code
_entity_poly.pdbx_strand_id
1 'polypeptide(L)' 'LASLQSTDEYTFIRDLIAKTSGSNPRTWVGGSDAVKNGAWMWSDGSNFVFNFWAKNEPNNYGGMESCMEINYN' A
#
# COMPACT_ATOMS: atom_id res chain seq x y z
N LEU A 1 -9.02 -1.33 6.19
CA LEU A 1 -8.02 -2.10 5.40
C LEU A 1 -6.72 -2.13 6.20
N ALA A 2 -5.78 -3.03 5.88
CA ALA A 2 -4.54 -3.19 6.65
C ALA A 2 -3.62 -1.96 6.53
N SER A 3 -2.97 -1.56 7.63
CA SER A 3 -1.81 -0.67 7.60
C SER A 3 -0.52 -1.49 7.52
N LEU A 4 0.56 -0.85 7.08
CA LEU A 4 1.90 -1.44 7.07
C LEU A 4 2.81 -0.54 7.89
N GLN A 5 3.47 -1.11 8.89
CA GLN A 5 4.35 -0.42 9.82
C GLN A 5 5.81 -0.87 9.66
N SER A 6 6.06 -1.96 8.92
CA SER A 6 7.39 -2.51 8.70
C SER A 6 7.47 -3.37 7.43
N THR A 7 8.70 -3.66 6.99
CA THR A 7 8.96 -4.63 5.91
C THR A 7 8.56 -6.06 6.30
N ASP A 8 8.62 -6.41 7.59
CA ASP A 8 8.24 -7.74 8.08
C ASP A 8 6.72 -7.94 7.99
N GLU A 9 5.95 -6.92 8.34
CA GLU A 9 4.49 -6.92 8.20
C GLU A 9 4.08 -6.98 6.72
N TYR A 10 4.74 -6.20 5.86
CA TYR A 10 4.54 -6.28 4.41
C TYR A 10 4.81 -7.70 3.87
N THR A 11 5.93 -8.31 4.28
CA THR A 11 6.30 -9.67 3.88
C THR A 11 5.27 -10.69 4.37
N PHE A 12 4.85 -10.60 5.64
CA PHE A 12 3.83 -11.47 6.21
C PHE A 12 2.51 -11.39 5.43
N ILE A 13 2.05 -10.18 5.11
CA ILE A 13 0.80 -9.98 4.35
C ILE A 13 0.95 -10.52 2.92
N ARG A 14 2.09 -10.30 2.25
CA ARG A 14 2.36 -10.87 0.92
C ARG A 14 2.36 -12.40 0.93
N ASP A 15 3.01 -13.01 1.90
CA ASP A 15 3.04 -14.46 2.04
C ASP A 15 1.66 -15.03 2.32
N LEU A 16 0.86 -14.35 3.15
CA LEU A 16 -0.53 -14.72 3.40
C LEU A 16 -1.35 -14.68 2.11
N ILE A 17 -1.26 -13.60 1.34
CA ILE A 17 -1.94 -13.46 0.04
C ILE A 17 -1.51 -14.58 -0.91
N ALA A 18 -0.20 -14.81 -1.05
CA ALA A 18 0.34 -15.88 -1.89
C ALA A 18 -0.19 -17.25 -1.49
N LYS A 19 -0.24 -17.54 -0.19
CA LYS A 19 -0.72 -18.81 0.35
C LYS A 19 -2.22 -19.00 0.13
N THR A 20 -3.04 -17.96 0.23
CA THR A 20 -4.50 -18.07 0.09
C THR A 20 -4.98 -17.99 -1.35
N SER A 21 -4.28 -17.23 -2.19
CA SER A 21 -4.68 -16.94 -3.58
C SER A 21 -3.86 -17.72 -4.61
N GLY A 22 -2.83 -18.47 -4.18
CA GLY A 22 -1.91 -19.19 -5.07
C GLY A 22 -1.03 -18.28 -5.94
N SER A 23 -1.10 -16.97 -5.72
CA SER A 23 -0.44 -15.94 -6.51
C SER A 23 -0.43 -14.63 -5.73
N ASN A 24 0.13 -13.58 -6.33
CA ASN A 24 0.48 -12.34 -5.65
C ASN A 24 -0.26 -11.15 -6.31
N PRO A 25 -1.61 -11.15 -6.36
CA PRO A 25 -2.39 -10.14 -7.08
C PRO A 25 -2.21 -8.75 -6.47
N ARG A 26 -2.38 -7.71 -7.30
CA ARG A 26 -2.54 -6.33 -6.82
C ARG A 26 -3.64 -6.27 -5.77
N THR A 27 -3.32 -5.72 -4.61
CA THR A 27 -4.19 -5.80 -3.43
C THR A 27 -4.24 -4.45 -2.74
N TRP A 28 -5.45 -3.94 -2.52
CA TRP A 28 -5.66 -2.71 -1.75
C TRP A 28 -5.22 -2.87 -0.30
N VAL A 29 -4.50 -1.87 0.20
CA VAL A 29 -4.22 -1.67 1.61
C VAL A 29 -4.84 -0.36 2.06
N GLY A 30 -4.76 -0.03 3.35
CA GLY A 30 -5.47 1.10 3.94
C GLY A 30 -4.87 2.47 3.67
N GLY A 31 -3.87 2.59 2.80
CA GLY A 31 -3.15 3.83 2.56
C GLY A 31 -3.91 4.71 1.58
N SER A 32 -4.05 6.00 1.88
CA SER A 32 -4.56 7.00 0.93
C SER A 32 -3.95 8.38 1.13
N ASP A 33 -3.88 9.18 0.08
CA ASP A 33 -3.49 10.60 0.12
C ASP A 33 -4.63 11.52 -0.41
N ALA A 34 -5.86 10.99 -0.46
CA ALA A 34 -7.03 11.65 -1.06
C ALA A 34 -7.37 13.03 -0.46
N VAL A 35 -6.97 13.29 0.78
CA VAL A 35 -7.17 14.60 1.44
C VAL A 35 -6.20 15.64 0.91
N LYS A 36 -4.95 15.24 0.65
CA LYS A 36 -3.88 16.11 0.16
C LYS A 36 -2.83 15.25 -0.53
N ASN A 37 -2.69 15.44 -1.83
CA ASN A 37 -1.72 14.68 -2.64
C ASN A 37 -0.31 14.75 -2.04
N GLY A 38 0.34 13.59 -1.94
CA GLY A 38 1.66 13.42 -1.32
C GLY A 38 1.65 13.30 0.21
N ALA A 39 0.50 13.50 0.89
CA ALA A 39 0.36 13.32 2.32
C ALA A 39 -0.43 12.04 2.63
N TRP A 40 0.27 10.91 2.61
CA TRP A 40 -0.31 9.59 2.83
C TRP A 40 -0.70 9.34 4.29
N MET A 41 -1.83 8.66 4.48
CA MET A 41 -2.41 8.30 5.78
C MET A 41 -2.95 6.88 5.73
N TRP A 42 -2.93 6.18 6.87
CA TRP A 42 -3.61 4.90 7.01
C TRP A 42 -5.05 5.09 7.50
N SER A 43 -5.98 4.32 6.92
CA SER A 43 -7.42 4.35 7.26
C SER A 43 -7.73 3.98 8.71
N ASP A 44 -6.80 3.31 9.40
CA ASP A 44 -6.94 2.89 10.81
C ASP A 44 -6.38 3.92 11.81
N GLY A 45 -5.83 5.05 11.32
CA GLY A 45 -5.26 6.11 12.14
C GLY A 45 -3.84 5.85 12.64
N SER A 46 -3.22 4.73 12.25
CA SER A 46 -1.81 4.47 12.56
C SER A 46 -0.88 5.45 11.83
N ASN A 47 0.34 5.63 12.37
CA ASN A 47 1.32 6.52 11.76
C ASN A 47 1.74 6.01 10.38
N PHE A 48 1.88 6.93 9.43
CA PHE A 48 2.39 6.60 8.10
C PHE A 48 3.92 6.63 8.09
N VAL A 49 4.54 5.51 8.49
CA VAL A 49 6.03 5.36 8.54
C VAL A 49 6.58 4.44 7.45
N PHE A 50 5.72 3.68 6.78
CA PHE A 50 6.10 2.74 5.73
C PHE A 50 6.10 3.41 4.36
N ASN A 51 7.25 3.43 3.70
CA ASN A 51 7.48 4.12 2.42
C ASN A 51 8.16 3.22 1.37
N PHE A 52 7.85 1.93 1.39
CA PHE A 52 8.41 0.94 0.46
C PHE A 52 7.68 0.94 -0.90
N TRP A 53 7.73 2.07 -1.58
CA TRP A 53 7.09 2.26 -2.86
C TRP A 53 7.78 1.50 -3.99
N ALA A 54 6.99 1.07 -4.98
CA ALA A 54 7.53 0.59 -6.25
C ALA A 54 8.31 1.70 -6.95
N LYS A 55 9.17 1.33 -7.91
CA LYS A 55 9.98 2.30 -8.64
C LYS A 55 9.07 3.34 -9.32
N ASN A 56 9.38 4.62 -9.10
CA ASN A 56 8.63 5.79 -9.58
C ASN A 56 7.25 5.99 -8.94
N GLU A 57 6.90 5.25 -7.89
CA GLU A 57 5.67 5.49 -7.11
C GLU A 57 5.98 6.25 -5.82
N PRO A 58 4.99 6.98 -5.26
CA PRO A 58 3.69 7.30 -5.85
C PRO A 58 3.82 8.45 -6.85
N ASN A 59 3.30 8.29 -8.08
CA ASN A 59 3.38 9.34 -9.12
C ASN A 59 2.07 10.11 -9.36
N ASN A 60 0.94 9.66 -8.80
CA ASN A 60 -0.37 10.24 -9.04
C ASN A 60 -0.70 10.36 -10.53
N TYR A 61 -0.58 9.26 -11.28
CA TYR A 61 -0.75 9.22 -12.72
C TYR A 61 -2.13 9.76 -13.13
N GLY A 62 -2.13 10.73 -14.05
CA GLY A 62 -3.36 11.39 -14.51
C GLY A 62 -4.11 12.20 -13.44
N GLY A 63 -3.56 12.36 -12.22
CA GLY A 63 -4.21 13.02 -11.10
C GLY A 63 -5.34 12.19 -10.47
N MET A 64 -5.35 10.87 -10.66
CA MET A 64 -6.46 9.99 -10.29
C MET A 64 -6.08 8.86 -9.32
N GLU A 65 -4.86 8.88 -8.76
CA GLU A 65 -4.37 7.81 -7.88
C GLU A 65 -4.22 8.33 -6.45
N SER A 66 -5.16 7.93 -5.60
CA SER A 66 -5.14 8.31 -4.19
C SER A 66 -5.30 7.17 -3.20
N CYS A 67 -5.29 5.92 -3.68
CA CYS A 67 -5.39 4.71 -2.87
C CYS A 67 -4.12 3.87 -3.08
N MET A 68 -3.62 3.25 -2.02
CA MET A 68 -2.41 2.43 -2.06
C MET A 68 -2.76 0.96 -2.35
N GLU A 69 -2.09 0.38 -3.35
CA GLU A 69 -2.04 -1.07 -3.56
C GLU A 69 -0.64 -1.62 -3.32
N ILE A 70 -0.57 -2.85 -2.82
CA ILE A 70 0.65 -3.65 -2.82
C ILE A 70 0.65 -4.62 -3.99
N ASN A 71 1.82 -5.22 -4.25
CA ASN A 71 2.04 -6.18 -5.34
C ASN A 71 1.97 -5.54 -6.73
N TYR A 72 2.34 -4.26 -6.81
CA TYR A 72 2.54 -3.53 -8.05
C TYR A 72 3.82 -4.01 -8.75
N ASN A 73 3.75 -4.19 -10.08
CA ASN A 73 4.85 -4.62 -10.95
C ASN A 73 5.35 -3.44 -11.77
#